data_AF-A0A962YV47-F1
#
_entry.id   AF-A0A962YV47-F1
#
_cell.length_a   1.000
_cell.length_b   1.000
_cell.length_c   1.000
_cell.angle_alpha   90.00
_cell.angle_beta   90.00
_cell.angle_gamma   90.00
#
_symmetry.space_group_name_H-M   'P 1'
#
loop_
_entity.id
_entity.type
_entity.pdbx_description
1 polymer ?
#
loop_
_entity_poly.entity_id
_entity_poly.type
_entity_poly.pdbx_seq_one_letter_code
_entity_poly.pdbx_strand_id
1 'polypeptide(L)' 'MKFYTKSHAHFCGIDLHARCLYVCILDAAGETCLHKKISASPQALMTLISPYLEDLVIGVECMFSGYNRIWCT' A
#
# COMPACT_ATOMS: atom_id res chain seq x y z
N MET A 1 13.99 18.95 8.37
CA MET A 1 13.59 17.59 7.93
C MET A 1 13.44 16.75 9.18
N LYS A 2 12.25 16.20 9.47
CA LYS A 2 12.04 15.33 10.65
C LYS A 2 12.12 13.88 10.17
N PHE A 3 13.10 13.14 10.67
CA PHE A 3 13.24 11.72 10.36
C PHE A 3 12.23 10.92 11.17
N TYR A 4 11.49 10.04 10.50
CA TYR A 4 10.59 9.11 11.15
C TYR A 4 11.39 7.89 11.61
N THR A 5 11.63 7.78 12.92
CA THR A 5 12.50 6.75 13.52
C THR A 5 11.71 5.62 14.20
N LYS A 6 10.42 5.51 13.94
CA LYS A 6 9.59 4.43 14.49
C LYS A 6 9.68 3.21 13.59
N SER A 7 10.03 2.07 14.17
CA SER A 7 9.93 0.76 13.54
C SER A 7 8.48 0.27 13.64
N HIS A 8 8.01 -0.32 12.55
CA HIS A 8 6.70 -0.96 12.45
C HIS A 8 6.91 -2.42 12.07
N ALA A 9 5.95 -3.27 12.43
CA ALA A 9 5.96 -4.69 12.13
C ALA A 9 5.84 -4.95 10.63
N HIS A 10 5.06 -4.12 9.92
CA HIS A 10 4.83 -4.29 8.48
C HIS A 10 4.87 -2.97 7.70
N PHE A 11 5.41 -3.04 6.50
CA PHE A 11 5.44 -1.94 5.53
C PHE A 11 4.72 -2.37 4.25
N CYS A 12 3.65 -1.68 3.88
CA CYS A 12 2.94 -1.89 2.63
C CYS A 12 3.28 -0.79 1.63
N GLY A 13 3.86 -1.18 0.49
CA GLY A 13 4.00 -0.35 -0.70
C GLY A 13 2.87 -0.66 -1.68
N ILE A 14 2.16 0.37 -2.14
CA ILE A 14 1.10 0.26 -3.13
C ILE A 14 1.47 1.11 -4.34
N ASP A 15 1.64 0.48 -5.50
CA ASP A 15 1.78 1.16 -6.79
C ASP A 15 0.46 1.10 -7.55
N LEU A 16 -0.13 2.28 -7.80
CA LEU A 16 -1.34 2.41 -8.61
C LEU A 16 -0.98 2.67 -10.07
N HIS A 17 -1.24 1.68 -10.91
CA HIS A 17 -1.06 1.76 -12.36
C HIS A 17 -2.40 1.58 -13.08
N ALA A 18 -3.02 2.70 -13.48
CA ALA A 18 -4.26 2.83 -14.26
C ALA A 18 -5.49 2.07 -13.72
N ARG A 19 -5.50 0.73 -13.82
CA ARG A 19 -6.58 -0.16 -13.34
C ARG A 19 -6.08 -1.32 -12.48
N CYS A 20 -4.79 -1.38 -12.21
CA CYS A 20 -4.15 -2.40 -11.39
C CYS A 20 -3.45 -1.73 -10.21
N LEU A 21 -3.50 -2.39 -9.05
CA LEU A 21 -2.71 -2.06 -7.89
C LEU A 21 -1.67 -3.16 -7.71
N TYR A 22 -0.41 -2.79 -7.59
CA TYR A 22 0.63 -3.68 -7.10
C TYR A 22 0.79 -3.43 -5.62
N VAL A 23 0.52 -4.45 -4.82
CA VAL A 23 0.62 -4.37 -3.35
C VAL A 23 1.79 -5.24 -2.94
N CYS A 24 2.76 -4.63 -2.27
CA CYS A 24 3.92 -5.27 -1.68
C CYS A 24 3.88 -5.04 -0.17
N ILE A 25 3.97 -6.10 0.64
CA ILE A 25 4.05 -6.03 2.09
C ILE A 25 5.39 -6.63 2.50
N LEU A 26 6.15 -5.88 3.27
CA LEU A 26 7.40 -6.26 3.88
C LEU A 26 7.23 -6.41 5.39
N ASP A 27 7.99 -7.30 6.01
CA ASP A 27 8.12 -7.33 7.47
C ASP A 27 9.09 -6.26 7.99
N ALA A 28 9.26 -6.21 9.31
CA ALA A 28 10.21 -5.33 9.98
C ALA A 28 11.69 -5.57 9.61
N ALA A 29 12.03 -6.75 9.11
CA ALA A 29 13.37 -7.11 8.63
C ALA A 29 13.57 -6.75 7.13
N GLY A 30 12.51 -6.33 6.43
CA GLY A 30 12.52 -6.02 5.01
C GLY A 30 12.27 -7.22 4.09
N GLU A 31 11.87 -8.37 4.65
CA GLU A 31 11.54 -9.56 3.87
C GLU A 31 10.17 -9.40 3.20
N THR A 32 10.01 -9.88 1.97
CA THR A 32 8.74 -9.77 1.24
C THR A 32 7.73 -10.80 1.75
N CYS A 33 6.78 -10.37 2.57
CA CYS A 33 5.67 -11.21 3.04
C CYS A 33 4.63 -11.44 1.95
N LEU A 34 4.33 -10.40 1.17
CA LEU A 34 3.29 -10.44 0.16
C LEU A 34 3.68 -9.57 -1.02
N HIS A 35 3.55 -10.10 -2.22
CA HIS A 35 3.62 -9.32 -3.45
C HIS A 35 2.49 -9.78 -4.37
N LYS A 36 1.50 -8.94 -4.59
CA LYS A 36 0.34 -9.30 -5.40
C LYS A 36 -0.16 -8.13 -6.23
N LYS A 37 -0.43 -8.43 -7.50
CA LYS A 37 -1.19 -7.57 -8.38
C LYS A 37 -2.68 -7.82 -8.20
N ILE A 38 -3.43 -6.79 -7.85
CA ILE A 38 -4.89 -6.83 -7.73
C ILE A 38 -5.52 -5.81 -8.67
N SER A 39 -6.82 -5.94 -8.95
CA SER A 39 -7.59 -4.88 -9.60
C SER A 39 -7.64 -3.65 -8.68
N ALA A 40 -7.65 -2.46 -9.27
CA ALA A 40 -7.81 -1.20 -8.54
C ALA A 40 -9.21 -1.07 -7.91
N SER A 41 -9.46 -1.83 -6.85
CA SER A 41 -10.70 -1.87 -6.11
C SER A 41 -10.44 -1.73 -4.60
N PRO A 42 -11.10 -0.79 -3.91
CA PRO A 42 -10.92 -0.58 -2.47
C PRO A 42 -11.20 -1.84 -1.65
N GLN A 43 -12.21 -2.62 -2.05
CA GLN A 43 -12.60 -3.86 -1.37
C GLN A 43 -11.50 -4.91 -1.46
N ALA A 44 -10.91 -5.13 -2.65
CA ALA A 44 -9.83 -6.11 -2.79
C ALA A 44 -8.59 -5.70 -2.00
N LEU A 45 -8.29 -4.40 -1.94
CA LEU A 45 -7.20 -3.89 -1.12
C LEU A 45 -7.47 -4.12 0.36
N MET A 46 -8.66 -3.76 0.85
CA MET A 46 -9.05 -3.95 2.25
C MET A 46 -8.97 -5.41 2.69
N THR A 47 -9.47 -6.34 1.87
CA THR A 47 -9.35 -7.77 2.15
C THR A 47 -7.89 -8.23 2.20
N LEU A 48 -7.03 -7.65 1.37
CA LEU A 48 -5.61 -8.02 1.31
C LEU A 48 -4.80 -7.49 2.51
N ILE A 49 -5.08 -6.26 2.96
CA ILE A 49 -4.35 -5.64 4.08
C ILE A 49 -4.94 -6.00 5.45
N SER A 50 -6.18 -6.49 5.51
CA SER A 50 -6.88 -6.84 6.76
C SER A 50 -6.05 -7.64 7.76
N PRO A 51 -5.26 -8.67 7.38
CA PRO A 51 -4.46 -9.42 8.35
C PRO A 51 -3.23 -8.66 8.89
N TYR A 52 -2.87 -7.51 8.32
CA TYR A 52 -1.68 -6.74 8.69
C TYR A 52 -2.03 -5.41 9.40
N LEU A 53 -3.31 -5.05 9.52
CA LEU A 53 -3.77 -3.72 9.98
C LEU A 53 -3.31 -3.30 11.39
N GLU A 54 -2.90 -4.24 12.24
CA GLU A 54 -2.53 -3.95 13.62
C GLU A 54 -1.31 -3.02 13.74
N ASP A 55 -0.32 -3.17 12.85
CA ASP A 55 0.90 -2.35 12.85
C ASP A 55 1.48 -2.26 11.43
N LEU A 56 0.72 -1.56 10.56
CA LEU A 56 1.02 -1.40 9.13
C LEU A 56 1.23 0.06 8.75
N VAL A 57 2.37 0.34 8.14
CA VAL A 57 2.61 1.60 7.43
C VAL A 57 2.30 1.40 5.96
N ILE A 58 1.44 2.24 5.39
CA ILE A 58 1.10 2.19 3.96
C ILE A 58 1.71 3.39 3.25
N GLY A 59 2.59 3.12 2.29
CA GLY A 59 3.07 4.08 1.30
C GLY A 59 2.36 3.83 -0.03
N VAL A 60 1.72 4.86 -0.59
CA VAL A 60 1.06 4.76 -1.89
C VAL A 60 1.80 5.62 -2.88
N GLU A 61 2.36 5.00 -3.91
CA GLU A 61 2.85 5.68 -5.09
C GLU A 61 1.79 5.62 -6.19
N CYS A 62 1.56 6.75 -6.83
CA CYS A 62 0.59 6.85 -7.91
C CYS A 62 1.24 7.57 -9.08
N MET A 63 1.50 6.82 -10.16
CA MET A 63 1.91 7.40 -11.43
C MET A 63 0.68 7.92 -12.18
N PHE A 64 0.05 8.99 -11.69
CA PHE A 64 -1.08 9.63 -12.37
C PHE A 64 -0.77 11.09 -12.72
N SER A 65 -0.49 11.34 -14.00
CA SER A 65 -0.32 12.69 -14.58
C SER A 65 -1.64 13.43 -14.84
N GLY A 66 -2.70 13.16 -14.09
CA GLY A 66 -4.02 13.75 -14.31
C GLY A 66 -4.67 14.16 -13.00
N TYR A 67 -4.56 15.41 -12.58
CA TYR A 67 -5.36 15.92 -11.48
C TYR A 67 -6.84 15.86 -11.90
N ASN A 68 -7.58 14.85 -11.46
CA ASN A 68 -9.01 14.90 -11.16
C ASN A 68 -9.52 13.51 -10.77
N ARG A 69 -10.05 13.42 -9.54
CA ARG A 69 -11.01 12.40 -9.07
C ARG A 69 -10.47 11.15 -8.35
N ILE A 70 -9.52 11.34 -7.42
CA ILE A 70 -9.38 10.47 -6.23
C ILE A 70 -9.70 11.32 -5.00
N TRP A 71 -11.00 11.48 -4.74
CA TRP A 71 -11.53 11.76 -3.41
C TRP A 71 -12.80 10.95 -3.29
N CYS A 72 -12.73 9.93 -2.43
CA CYS A 72 -13.76 9.48 -1.51
C CYS A 72 -15.21 9.81 -1.90
N THR A 73 -15.96 8.79 -2.32
CA THR A 73 -17.42 8.67 -2.08
C THR A 73 -17.67 7.30 -1.49
#